data_AF-A0A3N4YKB7-F1
#
_entry.id   AF-A0A3N4YKB7-F1
#
_cell.length_a   1.000
_cell.length_b   1.000
_cell.length_c   1.000
_cell.angle_alpha   90.00
_cell.angle_beta   90.00
_cell.angle_gamma   90.00
#
_symmetry.space_group_name_H-M   'P 1'
#
loop_
_entity.id
_entity.type
_entity.pdbx_description
1 polymer ?
#
loop_
_entity_poly.entity_id
_entity_poly.type
_entity_poly.pdbx_seq_one_letter_code
_entity_poly.pdbx_strand_id
1 'polypeptide(L)'
;MTDRLGRGGRAVRNSDVERHHTTMTENQSAATEVAYLPEAAPPDNHGHTVAAWVTMTGIMVGALLSAVGVVVDGGFWMFWVGLVVCVGSLVVGGVLRGMGLGQR
;
A
#
# COMPACT_ATOMS: atom_id res chain seq x y z
N MET A 1 -16.16 57.01 -54.62
CA MET A 1 -16.53 57.54 -53.29
C MET A 1 -18.03 57.45 -53.15
N THR A 2 -18.50 56.41 -52.45
CA THR A 2 -19.84 56.13 -51.91
C THR A 2 -19.90 54.61 -51.70
N ASP A 3 -20.47 53.99 -50.66
CA ASP A 3 -21.08 54.40 -49.40
C ASP A 3 -21.57 53.07 -48.77
N ARG A 4 -21.90 53.07 -47.48
CA ARG A 4 -22.86 52.16 -46.80
C ARG A 4 -22.37 50.80 -46.28
N LEU A 5 -22.19 50.66 -44.97
CA LEU A 5 -23.20 50.46 -43.90
C LEU A 5 -23.54 48.97 -43.69
N GLY A 6 -23.16 48.51 -42.50
CA GLY A 6 -24.19 48.15 -41.53
C GLY A 6 -24.31 46.69 -41.16
N ARG A 7 -25.11 46.54 -40.10
CA ARG A 7 -25.73 45.30 -39.60
C ARG A 7 -24.85 44.59 -38.57
N GLY A 8 -25.14 44.73 -37.28
CA GLY A 8 -26.46 44.58 -36.69
C GLY A 8 -26.45 43.30 -35.86
N GLY A 9 -26.99 43.39 -34.65
CA GLY A 9 -26.85 42.43 -33.57
C GLY A 9 -26.97 40.96 -33.99
N ARG A 10 -26.02 40.16 -33.53
CA ARG A 10 -26.12 38.71 -33.58
C ARG A 10 -26.66 38.24 -32.23
N ALA A 11 -27.88 37.72 -32.29
CA ALA A 11 -28.52 36.93 -31.26
C ALA A 11 -27.51 36.00 -30.58
N VAL A 12 -27.53 35.98 -29.25
CA VAL A 12 -26.87 34.95 -28.43
C VAL A 12 -27.33 33.60 -28.99
N ARG A 13 -26.43 32.90 -29.67
CA ARG A 13 -26.74 31.64 -30.34
C ARG A 13 -26.90 30.57 -29.26
N ASN A 14 -27.89 29.69 -29.40
CA ASN A 14 -28.04 28.49 -28.57
C ASN A 14 -26.75 27.64 -28.44
N SER A 15 -25.78 27.82 -29.33
CA SER A 15 -24.44 27.22 -29.27
C SER A 15 -23.63 27.59 -28.01
N ASP A 16 -23.95 28.71 -27.34
CA ASP A 16 -23.26 29.08 -26.11
C ASP A 16 -23.80 28.31 -24.90
N VAL A 17 -25.08 27.91 -24.91
CA VAL A 17 -25.68 27.06 -23.87
C VAL A 17 -25.28 25.59 -24.04
N GLU A 18 -25.21 25.10 -25.29
CA GLU A 18 -24.66 23.77 -25.59
C GLU A 18 -23.19 23.66 -25.18
N ARG A 19 -22.39 24.72 -25.36
CA ARG A 19 -20.98 24.74 -24.96
C ARG A 19 -20.75 24.51 -23.47
N HIS A 20 -21.66 24.93 -22.59
CA HIS A 20 -21.53 24.71 -21.15
C HIS A 20 -21.95 23.31 -20.70
N HIS A 21 -22.75 22.60 -21.51
CA HIS A 21 -23.12 21.21 -21.23
C HIS A 21 -22.10 20.22 -21.83
N THR A 22 -21.32 20.64 -22.83
CA THR A 22 -20.27 19.81 -23.46
C THR A 22 -18.91 19.89 -22.77
N THR A 23 -18.70 20.81 -21.81
CA THR A 23 -17.41 20.94 -21.10
C THR A 23 -17.26 20.07 -19.86
N MET A 24 -18.32 19.37 -19.42
CA MET A 24 -18.27 18.50 -18.21
C MET A 24 -18.18 17.00 -18.52
N THR A 25 -18.29 16.61 -19.80
CA THR A 25 -18.20 15.20 -20.24
C THR A 25 -16.91 14.89 -21.02
N GLU A 26 -16.03 15.87 -21.17
CA GLU A 26 -14.61 15.69 -21.52
C GLU A 26 -13.74 15.69 -20.24
N ASN A 27 -14.31 15.24 -19.12
CA ASN A 27 -13.53 14.75 -17.98
C ASN A 27 -13.66 13.22 -17.87
N GLN A 28 -13.80 12.55 -19.01
CA GLN A 28 -13.63 11.09 -19.09
C GLN A 28 -12.14 10.71 -19.23
N SER A 29 -11.25 11.70 -19.31
CA SER A 29 -9.81 11.53 -19.02
C SER A 29 -9.54 11.13 -17.56
N ALA A 30 -10.55 11.18 -16.67
CA ALA A 30 -10.47 10.66 -15.31
C ALA A 30 -10.75 9.14 -15.20
N ALA A 31 -11.14 8.48 -16.29
CA ALA A 31 -11.34 7.03 -16.35
C ALA A 31 -10.50 6.44 -17.49
N THR A 32 -9.29 5.97 -17.17
CA THR A 32 -8.35 5.27 -18.07
C THR A 32 -7.38 6.19 -18.84
N GLU A 33 -6.63 7.04 -18.12
CA GLU A 33 -5.20 7.10 -18.46
C GLU A 33 -4.67 5.68 -18.24
N VAL A 34 -4.21 5.02 -19.30
CA VAL A 34 -3.56 3.71 -19.18
C VAL A 34 -2.32 3.95 -18.35
N ALA A 35 -2.45 3.74 -17.03
CA ALA A 35 -1.34 3.76 -16.11
C ALA A 35 -0.33 2.77 -16.68
N TYR A 36 0.79 3.28 -17.17
CA TYR A 36 1.91 2.48 -17.62
C TYR A 36 2.46 1.74 -16.40
N LEU A 37 1.85 0.60 -16.11
CA LEU A 37 2.36 -0.34 -15.14
C LEU A 37 3.47 -1.13 -15.82
N PRO A 38 4.60 -1.36 -15.14
CA PRO A 38 5.57 -2.33 -15.62
C PRO A 38 4.87 -3.67 -15.88
N GLU A 39 5.34 -4.39 -16.89
CA GLU A 39 4.69 -5.60 -17.43
C GLU A 39 4.45 -6.71 -16.38
N ALA A 40 5.11 -6.63 -15.22
CA ALA A 40 4.84 -7.47 -14.07
C ALA A 40 4.71 -6.62 -12.79
N ALA A 41 3.68 -6.92 -11.99
CA ALA A 41 3.64 -6.50 -10.60
C ALA A 41 4.89 -7.05 -9.86
N PRO A 42 5.44 -6.32 -8.88
CA PRO A 42 6.48 -6.86 -8.01
C PRO A 42 6.04 -8.23 -7.46
N PRO A 43 6.95 -9.22 -7.33
CA PRO A 43 6.58 -10.53 -6.83
C PRO A 43 5.89 -10.45 -5.46
N ASP A 44 4.63 -10.90 -5.40
CA ASP A 44 3.85 -10.95 -4.18
C ASP A 44 4.35 -12.09 -3.28
N ASN A 45 4.98 -11.74 -2.18
CA ASN A 45 5.31 -12.69 -1.15
C ASN A 45 4.18 -12.74 -0.11
N HIS A 46 3.37 -13.78 -0.22
CA HIS A 46 2.24 -14.09 0.65
C HIS A 46 2.68 -14.63 2.03
N GLY A 47 3.74 -14.06 2.62
CA GLY A 47 4.34 -14.57 3.85
C GLY A 47 5.32 -15.73 3.65
N HIS A 48 5.83 -15.95 2.43
CA HIS A 48 6.82 -16.98 2.11
C HIS A 48 8.29 -16.52 2.24
N THR A 49 8.55 -15.38 2.91
CA THR A 49 9.91 -14.90 3.09
C THR A 49 10.59 -15.63 4.23
N VAL A 50 11.88 -15.90 4.05
CA VAL A 50 12.72 -16.50 5.10
C VAL A 50 12.68 -15.64 6.36
N ALA A 51 12.75 -14.30 6.21
CA ALA A 51 12.62 -13.38 7.33
C ALA A 51 11.31 -13.55 8.11
N ALA A 52 10.18 -13.72 7.43
CA ALA A 52 8.88 -13.88 8.08
C ALA A 52 8.77 -15.21 8.83
N TRP A 53 9.15 -16.32 8.19
CA TRP A 53 9.10 -17.64 8.83
C TRP A 53 10.02 -17.75 10.04
N VAL A 54 11.27 -17.26 9.93
CA VAL A 54 12.22 -17.28 11.04
C VAL A 54 11.69 -16.48 12.24
N THR A 55 11.17 -15.28 11.99
CA THR A 55 10.62 -14.42 13.04
C THR A 55 9.41 -15.08 13.71
N MET A 56 8.47 -15.62 12.92
CA MET A 56 7.25 -16.21 13.44
C MET A 56 7.52 -17.48 14.26
N THR A 57 8.33 -18.40 13.73
CA THR A 57 8.70 -19.63 14.45
C THR A 57 9.44 -19.30 15.75
N GLY A 58 10.36 -18.33 15.72
CA GLY A 58 11.07 -17.89 16.92
C GLY A 58 10.14 -17.31 17.99
N ILE A 59 9.18 -16.45 17.59
CA ILE A 59 8.17 -15.91 18.51
C ILE A 59 7.28 -17.02 19.09
N MET A 60 6.84 -17.98 18.27
CA MET A 60 6.02 -19.10 18.74
C MET A 60 6.76 -19.95 19.78
N VAL A 61 8.04 -20.23 19.55
CA VAL A 61 8.88 -20.96 20.51
C VAL A 61 9.05 -20.15 21.80
N GLY A 62 9.38 -18.86 21.70
CA GLY A 62 9.51 -17.99 22.88
C GLY A 62 8.22 -17.91 23.69
N ALA A 63 7.08 -17.73 23.03
CA ALA A 63 5.77 -17.71 23.66
C ALA A 63 5.43 -19.05 24.35
N LEU A 64 5.76 -20.18 23.72
CA LEU A 64 5.58 -21.50 24.32
C LEU A 64 6.44 -21.67 25.58
N LEU A 65 7.72 -21.28 25.54
CA LEU A 65 8.61 -21.30 26.70
C LEU A 65 8.09 -20.40 27.83
N SER A 66 7.62 -19.20 27.49
CA SER A 66 7.02 -18.29 28.47
C SER A 66 5.76 -18.87 29.10
N ALA A 67 4.88 -19.47 28.31
CA ALA A 67 3.65 -20.11 28.82
C ALA A 67 3.98 -21.26 29.78
N VAL A 68 4.92 -22.14 29.40
CA VAL A 68 5.37 -23.25 30.27
C VAL A 68 5.96 -22.72 31.58
N GLY A 69 6.77 -21.66 31.52
CA GLY A 69 7.35 -21.04 32.71
C GLY A 69 6.34 -20.47 33.69
N VAL A 70 5.18 -20.02 33.20
CA VAL A 70 4.10 -19.51 34.06
C VAL A 70 3.28 -20.64 34.69
N VAL A 71 3.13 -21.79 34.01
CA VAL A 71 2.33 -22.92 34.49
C VAL A 71 3.08 -23.78 35.51
N VAL A 72 4.40 -23.94 35.36
CA VAL A 72 5.21 -24.80 36.22
C VAL A 72 5.65 -24.07 37.49
N ASP A 73 5.41 -24.66 38.65
CA ASP A 73 5.84 -24.12 39.95
C ASP A 73 7.36 -23.93 40.01
N GLY A 74 7.80 -22.74 40.44
CA GLY A 74 9.22 -22.34 40.39
C GLY A 74 9.75 -22.02 38.98
N GLY A 75 8.91 -22.12 37.94
CA GLY A 75 9.25 -21.90 36.54
C GLY A 75 9.29 -20.43 36.09
N PHE A 76 9.00 -19.46 36.97
CA PHE A 76 8.86 -18.05 36.59
C PHE A 76 10.14 -17.46 35.95
N TRP A 77 11.32 -18.03 36.23
CA TRP A 77 12.54 -17.63 35.52
C TRP A 77 12.50 -17.98 34.01
N MET A 78 11.87 -19.11 33.65
CA MET A 78 11.69 -19.55 32.26
C MET A 78 10.80 -18.58 31.45
N PHE A 79 9.92 -17.81 32.13
CA PHE A 79 9.17 -16.74 31.48
C PHE A 79 10.09 -15.71 30.83
N TRP A 80 11.14 -15.29 31.54
CA TRP A 80 12.12 -14.33 31.03
C TRP A 80 12.98 -14.91 29.92
N VAL A 81 13.31 -16.20 29.99
CA VAL A 81 14.00 -16.91 28.91
C VAL A 81 13.15 -16.87 27.63
N GLY A 82 11.87 -17.22 27.72
CA GLY A 82 10.95 -17.14 26.58
C GLY A 82 10.80 -15.71 26.03
N LEU A 83 10.76 -14.71 26.92
CA LEU A 83 10.70 -13.30 26.51
C LEU A 83 11.94 -12.85 25.74
N VAL A 84 13.13 -13.25 26.19
CA VAL A 84 14.40 -12.98 25.48
C VAL A 84 14.39 -13.64 24.10
N VAL A 85 13.86 -14.86 23.97
CA VAL A 85 13.73 -15.53 22.68
C VAL A 85 12.78 -14.76 21.75
N CYS A 86 11.65 -14.26 22.24
CA CYS A 86 10.74 -13.41 21.45
C CYS A 86 11.44 -12.14 20.93
N VAL A 87 12.12 -11.42 21.82
CA VAL A 87 12.85 -10.19 21.46
C VAL A 87 13.98 -10.49 20.48
N GLY A 88 14.76 -11.56 20.73
CA GLY A 88 15.81 -12.00 19.82
C GLY A 88 15.28 -12.36 18.44
N SER A 89 14.09 -12.98 18.36
CA SER A 89 13.44 -13.33 17.09
C SER A 89 13.07 -12.09 16.28
N LEU A 90 12.61 -11.02 16.92
CA LEU A 90 12.35 -9.74 16.25
C LEU A 90 13.64 -9.10 15.71
N VAL A 91 14.72 -9.16 16.49
CA VAL A 91 16.03 -8.65 16.07
C VAL A 91 16.55 -9.43 14.85
N VAL A 92 16.54 -10.76 14.92
CA VAL A 92 16.94 -11.64 13.82
C VAL A 92 16.08 -11.37 12.58
N GLY A 93 14.76 -11.28 12.73
CA GLY A 93 13.84 -10.94 11.65
C GLY A 93 14.15 -9.61 10.97
N GLY A 94 14.43 -8.57 11.77
CA GLY A 94 14.84 -7.26 11.27
C GLY A 94 16.16 -7.31 10.50
N VAL A 95 17.15 -8.04 11.01
CA VAL A 95 18.44 -8.25 10.33
C VAL A 95 18.25 -8.98 8.99
N LEU A 96 17.47 -10.07 8.98
CA LEU A 96 17.18 -10.82 7.75
C LEU A 96 16.47 -9.93 6.72
N ARG A 97 15.51 -9.10 7.15
CA ARG A 97 14.86 -8.12 6.26
C ARG A 97 15.87 -7.11 5.70
N GLY A 98 16.78 -6.61 6.53
CA GLY A 98 17.87 -5.72 6.11
C GLY A 98 18.83 -6.36 5.08
N MET A 99 19.04 -7.67 5.19
CA MET A 99 19.84 -8.46 4.24
C MET A 99 19.10 -8.78 2.93
N GLY A 100 17.83 -8.38 2.77
CA GLY A 100 17.04 -8.66 1.57
C GLY A 100 16.36 -10.03 1.56
N LEU A 101 16.34 -10.76 2.69
CA LEU A 101 15.59 -12.02 2.86
C LEU A 101 14.12 -11.79 3.22
N GLY A 102 13.68 -10.53 3.25
CA GLY A 102 12.30 -10.09 3.42
C GLY A 102 11.84 -9.23 2.24
N GLN A 103 10.53 -9.03 2.11
CA GLN A 103 10.02 -8.02 1.18
C GLN A 103 10.34 -6.61 1.68
N ARG A 104 10.67 -5.74 0.72
CA ARG A 104 10.97 -4.33 0.97
C ARG A 104 9.67 -3.57 1.18
#